data_AF-A0A8C7WRS1-F1
#
_entry.id   AF-A0A8C7WRS1-F1
#
_cell.length_a   1.000
_cell.length_b   1.000
_cell.length_c   1.000
_cell.angle_alpha   90.00
_cell.angle_beta   90.00
_cell.angle_gamma   90.00
#
_symmetry.space_group_name_H-M   'P 1'
#
loop_
_entity.id
_entity.type
_entity.pdbx_description
1 polymer ?
#
loop_
_entity_poly.entity_id
_entity_poly.type
_entity_poly.pdbx_seq_one_letter_code
_entity_poly.pdbx_strand_id
1 'polypeptide(L)'
;MGQSVDHQLVTRLRESQFFSLQLDESIDLGNEANLLCFVRYIYAGGLHDEFLFCHSLPTNTTGEAIFHSLNDFIVKNNLDWSRCVGICTDGATAMTGKQKGLVVRIRAVAPPASATHCCIHREQLAVKKMPQCLKSVLDESVKIANKIKAKPLNSRLFKAVCEEMGSEHTKLLFHTEVRWLSRGKVLTRLFELRDEVMLFLHHSDELYLADIFSTLNTLNVALQGKTVTIFNVQDKIKATCLKMELWCGRLDRRELSFPTLADFLLAAGEDVDGSTVAPTLTARNIFPRIRCKL
;
A
#
# COMPACT_ATOMS: atom_id res chain seq x y z
N MET A 1 -15.84 41.23 -12.47
CA MET A 1 -14.52 40.72 -12.90
C MET A 1 -13.87 40.08 -11.69
N GLY A 2 -13.81 38.74 -11.61
CA GLY A 2 -13.15 38.06 -10.50
C GLY A 2 -11.63 38.17 -10.64
N GLN A 3 -10.94 38.62 -9.58
CA GLN A 3 -9.47 38.54 -9.53
C GLN A 3 -9.04 37.08 -9.41
N SER A 4 -7.90 36.70 -10.00
CA SER A 4 -7.32 35.36 -9.82
C SER A 4 -7.17 35.03 -8.33
N VAL A 5 -7.38 33.77 -7.95
CA VAL A 5 -7.27 33.28 -6.56
C VAL A 5 -5.90 33.64 -5.98
N ASP A 6 -4.83 33.49 -6.76
CA ASP A 6 -3.47 33.84 -6.36
C ASP A 6 -3.32 35.34 -6.04
N HIS A 7 -3.96 36.20 -6.85
CA HIS A 7 -3.92 37.64 -6.64
C HIS A 7 -4.65 38.03 -5.35
N GLN A 8 -5.78 37.38 -5.07
CA GLN A 8 -6.52 37.59 -3.83
C GLN A 8 -5.68 37.16 -2.61
N LEU A 9 -5.07 35.96 -2.65
CA LEU A 9 -4.21 35.47 -1.57
C LEU A 9 -3.03 36.43 -1.32
N VAL A 10 -2.30 36.82 -2.37
CA VAL A 10 -1.17 37.76 -2.25
C VAL A 10 -1.61 39.10 -1.68
N THR A 11 -2.79 39.61 -2.08
CA THR A 11 -3.33 40.86 -1.54
C THR A 11 -3.60 40.73 -0.04
N ARG A 12 -4.24 39.64 0.40
CA ARG A 12 -4.49 39.38 1.82
C ARG A 12 -3.19 39.22 2.62
N LEU A 13 -2.18 38.57 2.05
CA LEU A 13 -0.86 38.42 2.67
C LEU A 13 -0.14 39.76 2.87
N ARG A 14 -0.26 40.69 1.91
CA ARG A 14 0.27 42.06 2.05
C ARG A 14 -0.41 42.84 3.18
N GLU A 15 -1.71 42.63 3.36
CA GLU A 15 -2.51 43.25 4.43
C GLU A 15 -2.27 42.57 5.79
N SER A 16 -1.81 41.32 5.80
CA SER A 16 -1.52 40.60 7.03
C SER A 16 -0.38 41.25 7.83
N GLN A 17 -0.58 41.34 9.14
CA GLN A 17 0.44 41.83 10.06
C GLN A 17 1.62 40.84 10.17
N PHE A 18 1.32 39.54 10.22
CA PHE A 18 2.31 38.48 10.36
C PHE A 18 1.91 37.27 9.52
N PHE A 19 2.91 36.50 9.10
CA PHE A 19 2.66 35.20 8.47
C PHE A 19 3.72 34.18 8.90
N SER A 20 3.42 32.92 8.67
CA SER A 20 4.36 31.81 8.82
C SER A 20 4.27 30.87 7.63
N LEU A 21 5.39 30.24 7.31
CA LEU A 21 5.54 29.39 6.14
C LEU A 21 5.73 27.94 6.57
N GLN A 22 5.08 27.01 5.86
CA GLN A 22 5.36 25.59 5.95
C GLN A 22 5.88 25.11 4.59
N LEU A 23 7.07 24.52 4.60
CA LEU A 23 7.82 24.17 3.40
C LEU A 23 8.12 22.68 3.41
N ASP A 24 7.84 22.05 2.28
CA ASP A 24 8.12 20.62 2.04
C ASP A 24 8.70 20.44 0.65
N GLU A 25 9.61 19.48 0.51
CA GLU A 25 10.18 19.09 -0.79
C GLU A 25 9.58 17.75 -1.20
N SER A 26 9.09 17.66 -2.42
CA SER A 26 8.54 16.44 -2.98
C SER A 26 9.09 16.21 -4.39
N ILE A 27 9.33 14.95 -4.70
CA ILE A 27 9.69 14.50 -6.05
C ILE A 27 8.40 14.07 -6.76
N ASP A 28 8.19 14.56 -7.97
CA ASP A 28 7.04 14.15 -8.79
C ASP A 28 7.31 12.87 -9.62
N LEU A 29 6.33 12.44 -10.41
CA LEU A 29 6.44 11.25 -11.27
C LEU A 29 7.51 11.37 -12.36
N GLY A 30 7.92 12.60 -12.70
CA GLY A 30 8.97 12.90 -13.66
C GLY A 30 10.38 12.91 -13.04
N ASN A 31 10.50 12.62 -11.74
CA ASN A 31 11.70 12.81 -10.93
C ASN A 31 12.14 14.28 -10.79
N GLU A 32 11.24 15.22 -11.00
CA GLU A 32 11.52 16.63 -10.76
C GLU A 32 11.26 16.97 -9.30
N ALA A 33 12.20 17.67 -8.67
CA ALA A 33 12.05 18.14 -7.31
C ALA A 33 11.19 19.40 -7.29
N ASN A 34 10.20 19.42 -6.40
CA ASN A 34 9.25 20.51 -6.27
C ASN A 34 9.21 21.01 -4.83
N LEU A 35 9.27 22.33 -4.66
CA LEU A 35 9.08 23.01 -3.39
C LEU A 35 7.61 23.36 -3.21
N LEU A 36 6.96 22.75 -2.22
CA LEU A 36 5.62 23.10 -1.79
C LEU A 36 5.71 24.10 -0.65
N CYS A 37 4.97 25.19 -0.77
CA CYS A 37 4.87 26.22 0.24
C CYS A 37 3.41 26.43 0.64
N PHE A 38 3.14 26.34 1.93
CA PHE A 38 1.88 26.73 2.55
C PHE A 38 2.12 27.94 3.43
N VAL A 39 1.12 28.80 3.54
CA VAL A 39 1.19 30.00 4.36
C VAL A 39 0.05 30.02 5.36
N ARG A 40 0.40 30.39 6.59
CA ARG A 40 -0.56 30.76 7.64
C ARG A 40 -0.45 32.25 7.89
N TYR A 41 -1.57 32.96 7.86
CA TYR A 41 -1.58 34.41 7.99
C TYR A 41 -2.83 34.92 8.71
N ILE A 42 -2.80 36.18 9.16
CA ILE A 42 -3.91 36.82 9.87
C ILE A 42 -4.63 37.76 8.91
N TYR A 43 -5.92 37.55 8.72
CA TYR A 43 -6.74 38.39 7.84
C TYR A 43 -8.17 38.50 8.36
N ALA A 44 -8.73 39.72 8.33
CA ALA A 44 -10.09 40.03 8.78
C ALA A 44 -10.41 39.49 10.20
N GLY A 45 -9.44 39.52 11.11
CA GLY A 45 -9.59 39.05 12.50
C GLY A 45 -9.49 37.53 12.69
N GLY A 46 -9.22 36.76 11.63
CA GLY A 46 -9.07 35.30 11.67
C GLY A 46 -7.69 34.82 11.21
N LEU A 47 -7.36 33.58 11.59
CA LEU A 47 -6.21 32.85 11.04
C LEU A 47 -6.64 32.05 9.81
N HIS A 48 -5.85 32.13 8.75
CA HIS A 48 -6.10 31.43 7.49
C HIS A 48 -4.88 30.61 7.12
N ASP A 49 -5.13 29.40 6.63
CA ASP A 49 -4.13 28.49 6.11
C ASP A 49 -4.41 28.26 4.62
N GLU A 50 -3.49 28.64 3.75
CA GLU A 50 -3.65 28.48 2.31
C GLU A 50 -2.39 27.93 1.65
N PHE A 51 -2.60 27.21 0.55
CA PHE A 51 -1.51 26.80 -0.33
C PHE A 51 -0.98 28.03 -1.07
N LEU A 52 0.32 28.27 -0.98
CA LEU A 52 0.94 29.47 -1.54
C LEU A 52 1.46 29.22 -2.96
N PHE A 53 2.30 28.20 -3.14
CA PHE A 53 2.81 27.80 -4.45
C PHE A 53 3.41 26.39 -4.44
N CYS A 54 3.59 25.84 -5.64
CA CYS A 54 4.47 24.70 -5.92
C CYS A 54 5.43 25.13 -7.02
N HIS A 55 6.73 25.21 -6.71
CA HIS A 55 7.76 25.62 -7.67
C HIS A 55 8.73 24.46 -7.91
N SER A 56 9.00 24.18 -9.19
CA SER A 56 10.06 23.24 -9.57
C SER A 56 11.44 23.79 -9.18
N LEU A 57 12.32 22.90 -8.71
CA LEU A 57 13.71 23.14 -8.36
C LEU A 57 14.60 22.41 -9.38
N PRO A 58 14.92 23.05 -10.53
CA PRO A 58 15.44 22.36 -11.72
C PRO A 58 16.89 21.87 -11.60
N THR A 59 17.66 22.33 -10.61
CA THR A 59 19.10 22.03 -10.52
C THR A 59 19.46 21.24 -9.27
N ASN A 60 19.12 21.74 -8.08
CA ASN A 60 19.40 21.08 -6.82
C ASN A 60 18.39 21.48 -5.74
N THR A 61 18.32 20.66 -4.69
CA THR A 61 17.45 20.87 -3.52
C THR A 61 18.22 21.41 -2.32
N THR A 62 19.29 22.18 -2.55
CA THR A 62 20.04 22.77 -1.43
C THR A 62 19.23 23.87 -0.74
N GLY A 63 19.53 24.14 0.53
CA GLY A 63 18.91 25.25 1.26
C GLY A 63 19.06 26.61 0.57
N GLU A 64 20.09 26.77 -0.27
CA GLU A 64 20.29 27.96 -1.11
C GLU A 64 19.29 28.06 -2.25
N ALA A 65 19.16 27.00 -3.05
CA ALA A 65 18.23 26.99 -4.18
C ALA A 65 16.78 27.13 -3.71
N ILE A 66 16.43 26.48 -2.60
CA ILE A 66 15.12 26.61 -1.95
C ILE A 66 14.90 28.05 -1.47
N PHE A 67 15.91 28.66 -0.85
CA PHE A 67 15.81 30.06 -0.40
C PHE A 67 15.64 31.02 -1.57
N HIS A 68 16.38 30.85 -2.68
CA HIS A 68 16.23 31.69 -3.87
C HIS A 68 14.81 31.58 -4.45
N SER A 69 14.29 30.37 -4.65
CA SER A 69 12.93 30.17 -5.16
C SER A 69 11.87 30.84 -4.28
N LEU A 70 12.01 30.71 -2.95
CA LEU A 70 11.12 31.34 -1.99
C LEU A 70 11.28 32.88 -1.96
N ASN A 71 12.51 33.38 -1.96
CA ASN A 71 12.81 34.80 -1.94
C ASN A 71 12.33 35.50 -3.20
N ASP A 72 12.51 34.89 -4.37
CA ASP A 72 12.01 35.39 -5.64
C ASP A 72 10.48 35.56 -5.61
N PHE A 73 9.76 34.60 -5.01
CA PHE A 73 8.32 34.74 -4.81
C PHE A 73 7.97 35.90 -3.87
N ILE A 74 8.64 35.99 -2.70
CA ILE A 74 8.38 37.03 -1.69
C ILE A 74 8.63 38.42 -2.28
N VAL A 75 9.77 38.62 -2.94
CA VAL A 75 10.17 39.90 -3.55
C VAL A 75 9.26 40.25 -4.72
N LYS A 76 9.00 39.32 -5.64
CA LYS A 76 8.10 39.54 -6.80
C LYS A 76 6.69 39.98 -6.35
N ASN A 77 6.23 39.46 -5.21
CA ASN A 77 4.92 39.76 -4.67
C ASN A 77 4.92 40.92 -3.67
N ASN A 78 6.02 41.64 -3.47
CA ASN A 78 6.15 42.74 -2.49
C ASN A 78 5.70 42.32 -1.09
N LEU A 79 6.06 41.12 -0.67
CA LEU A 79 5.83 40.63 0.68
C LEU A 79 7.04 40.98 1.57
N ASP A 80 6.77 41.37 2.81
CA ASP A 80 7.82 41.81 3.73
C ASP A 80 8.30 40.65 4.60
N TRP A 81 9.57 40.27 4.45
CA TRP A 81 10.21 39.23 5.27
C TRP A 81 10.16 39.54 6.76
N SER A 82 10.16 40.80 7.17
CA SER A 82 10.13 41.18 8.59
C SER A 82 8.85 40.70 9.31
N ARG A 83 7.79 40.44 8.55
CA ARG A 83 6.50 39.92 9.03
C ARG A 83 6.44 38.39 9.10
N CYS A 84 7.47 37.70 8.59
CA CYS A 84 7.58 36.26 8.72
C CYS A 84 8.02 35.90 10.13
N VAL A 85 7.13 35.30 10.91
CA VAL A 85 7.38 34.96 12.33
C VAL A 85 7.57 33.47 12.58
N GLY A 86 7.24 32.63 11.59
CA GLY A 86 7.27 31.17 11.75
C GLY A 86 7.68 30.44 10.49
N ILE A 87 8.45 29.38 10.65
CA ILE A 87 8.89 28.48 9.58
C ILE A 87 8.73 27.04 10.06
N CYS A 88 8.01 26.22 9.30
CA CYS A 88 7.86 24.79 9.57
C CYS A 88 8.47 23.99 8.41
N THR A 89 9.37 23.05 8.70
CA THR A 89 9.99 22.18 7.68
C THR A 89 10.09 20.74 8.16
N ASP A 90 10.36 19.81 7.25
CA ASP A 90 10.55 18.38 7.51
C ASP A 90 11.85 18.03 8.26
N GLY A 91 12.71 19.01 8.54
CA GLY A 91 13.97 18.81 9.26
C GLY A 91 15.09 18.18 8.43
N ALA A 92 14.95 18.09 7.10
CA ALA A 92 16.03 17.67 6.23
C ALA A 92 17.25 18.59 6.33
N THR A 93 18.44 18.08 6.04
CA THR A 93 19.70 18.84 6.12
C THR A 93 19.68 20.11 5.26
N ALA A 94 19.02 20.08 4.09
CA ALA A 94 18.84 21.26 3.24
C ALA A 94 17.96 22.33 3.91
N MET A 95 17.00 21.93 4.74
CA MET A 95 16.08 22.84 5.43
C MET A 95 16.70 23.40 6.73
N THR A 96 17.22 22.52 7.60
CA THR A 96 17.63 22.88 8.97
C THR A 96 19.13 22.80 9.23
N GLY A 97 19.95 22.60 8.19
CA GLY A 97 21.40 22.56 8.30
C GLY A 97 21.97 23.81 8.99
N LYS A 98 22.85 23.61 10.00
CA LYS A 98 23.32 24.67 10.92
C LYS A 98 23.97 25.89 10.25
N GLN A 99 24.56 25.72 9.07
CA GLN A 99 25.29 26.78 8.36
C GLN A 99 24.68 27.11 7.00
N LYS A 100 24.22 26.10 6.26
CA LYS A 100 23.76 26.24 4.87
C LYS A 100 22.27 25.96 4.67
N GLY A 101 21.55 25.65 5.74
CA GLY A 101 20.13 25.30 5.68
C GLY A 101 19.24 26.50 5.35
N LEU A 102 18.08 26.23 4.75
CA LEU A 102 17.06 27.23 4.45
C LEU A 102 16.71 28.11 5.66
N VAL A 103 16.50 27.50 6.83
CA VAL A 103 16.11 28.22 8.05
C VAL A 103 17.14 29.27 8.44
N VAL A 104 18.44 28.97 8.27
CA VAL A 104 19.52 29.92 8.57
C VAL A 104 19.46 31.12 7.63
N ARG A 105 19.18 30.87 6.35
CA ARG A 105 19.06 31.91 5.32
C ARG A 105 17.82 32.78 5.53
N ILE A 106 16.67 32.19 5.86
CA ILE A 106 15.46 32.94 6.18
C ILE A 106 15.69 33.81 7.42
N ARG A 107 16.35 33.30 8.47
CA ARG A 107 16.65 34.11 9.67
C ARG A 107 17.56 35.30 9.41
N ALA A 108 18.35 35.28 8.33
CA ALA A 108 19.15 36.45 7.94
C ALA A 108 18.28 37.61 7.43
N VAL A 109 17.13 37.32 6.82
CA VAL A 109 16.18 38.34 6.29
C VAL A 109 14.95 38.54 7.18
N ALA A 110 14.63 37.56 8.04
CA ALA A 110 13.56 37.57 9.01
C ALA A 110 14.06 37.09 10.40
N PRO A 111 14.86 37.91 11.12
CA PRO A 111 15.43 37.53 12.41
C PRO A 111 14.41 37.05 13.48
N PRO A 112 13.18 37.59 13.56
CA PRO A 112 12.17 37.11 14.52
C PRO A 112 11.61 35.71 14.20
N ALA A 113 11.89 35.15 13.02
CA ALA A 113 11.28 33.91 12.56
C ALA A 113 11.71 32.69 13.40
N SER A 114 10.74 32.12 14.11
CA SER A 114 10.91 30.86 14.84
C SER A 114 10.79 29.69 13.89
N ALA A 115 11.69 28.70 14.03
CA ALA A 115 11.67 27.52 13.17
C ALA A 115 11.25 26.30 13.97
N THR A 116 10.30 25.54 13.45
CA THR A 116 9.76 24.33 14.06
C THR A 116 9.93 23.15 13.10
N HIS A 117 10.35 22.01 13.65
CA HIS A 117 10.37 20.76 12.89
C HIS A 117 8.96 20.18 12.86
N CYS A 118 8.47 19.84 11.67
CA CYS A 118 7.15 19.29 11.43
C CYS A 118 6.83 18.13 12.39
N CYS A 119 5.78 18.30 13.20
CA CYS A 119 5.38 17.31 14.20
C CYS A 119 5.05 15.96 13.58
N ILE A 120 4.44 15.94 12.38
CA ILE A 120 4.09 14.71 11.66
C ILE A 120 5.36 14.00 11.20
N HIS A 121 6.36 14.74 10.70
CA HIS A 121 7.64 14.14 10.34
C HIS A 121 8.39 13.61 11.58
N ARG A 122 8.38 14.35 12.70
CA ARG A 122 8.98 13.88 13.97
C ARG A 122 8.34 12.61 14.50
N GLU A 123 7.02 12.54 14.43
CA GLU A 123 6.26 11.36 14.81
C GLU A 123 6.64 10.16 13.94
N GLN A 124 6.70 10.34 12.62
CA GLN A 124 7.18 9.32 11.69
C GLN A 124 8.63 8.88 11.98
N LEU A 125 9.53 9.81 12.33
CA LEU A 125 10.90 9.48 12.74
C LEU A 125 10.96 8.69 14.05
N ALA A 126 10.07 8.98 15.00
CA ALA A 126 9.98 8.21 16.24
C ALA A 126 9.52 6.77 15.97
N VAL A 127 8.51 6.59 15.10
CA VAL A 127 8.05 5.27 14.67
C VAL A 127 9.14 4.48 13.95
N LYS A 128 9.96 5.13 13.10
CA LYS A 128 11.12 4.47 12.47
C LYS A 128 12.11 3.88 13.48
N LYS A 129 12.14 4.37 14.71
CA LYS A 129 12.99 3.90 15.81
C LYS A 129 12.26 2.96 16.78
N MET A 130 11.06 2.48 16.44
CA MET A 130 10.30 1.58 17.31
C MET A 130 11.02 0.24 17.55
N PRO A 131 10.76 -0.44 18.68
CA PRO A 131 11.30 -1.76 18.94
C PRO A 131 10.99 -2.76 17.82
N GLN A 132 11.97 -3.63 17.53
CA GLN A 132 11.86 -4.58 16.42
C GLN A 132 10.65 -5.52 16.54
N CYS A 133 10.25 -5.89 17.77
CA CYS A 133 9.08 -6.74 18.01
C CYS A 133 7.76 -6.09 17.57
N LEU A 134 7.60 -4.78 17.79
CA LEU A 134 6.41 -4.06 17.36
C LEU A 134 6.43 -3.82 15.84
N LYS A 135 7.62 -3.51 15.31
CA LYS A 135 7.80 -3.34 13.87
C LYS A 135 7.45 -4.62 13.10
N SER A 136 7.90 -5.78 13.57
CA SER A 136 7.62 -7.06 12.91
C SER A 136 6.12 -7.37 12.87
N VAL A 137 5.38 -7.11 13.94
CA VAL A 137 3.91 -7.31 13.96
C VAL A 137 3.24 -6.43 12.90
N LEU A 138 3.63 -5.16 12.80
CA LEU A 138 3.09 -4.26 11.78
C LEU A 138 3.51 -4.68 10.37
N ASP A 139 4.74 -5.17 10.17
CA ASP A 139 5.25 -5.59 8.86
C ASP A 139 4.48 -6.83 8.38
N GLU A 140 4.27 -7.83 9.25
CA GLU A 140 3.46 -9.00 8.94
C GLU A 140 1.99 -8.65 8.67
N SER A 141 1.41 -7.74 9.46
CA SER A 141 0.03 -7.28 9.23
C SER A 141 -0.14 -6.65 7.84
N VAL A 142 0.81 -5.80 7.43
CA VAL A 142 0.82 -5.22 6.09
C VAL A 142 1.00 -6.30 5.02
N LYS A 143 1.87 -7.28 5.24
CA LYS A 143 2.07 -8.40 4.30
C LYS A 143 0.80 -9.21 4.09
N ILE A 144 0.08 -9.55 5.16
CA ILE A 144 -1.18 -10.30 5.08
C ILE A 144 -2.24 -9.50 4.31
N ALA A 145 -2.45 -8.23 4.69
CA ALA A 145 -3.38 -7.35 3.98
C ALA A 145 -3.02 -7.21 2.50
N ASN A 146 -1.73 -7.01 2.20
CA ASN A 146 -1.25 -6.89 0.82
C ASN A 146 -1.38 -8.22 0.06
N LYS A 147 -1.19 -9.39 0.68
CA LYS A 147 -1.42 -10.70 0.02
C LYS A 147 -2.87 -10.87 -0.41
N ILE A 148 -3.81 -10.47 0.44
CA ILE A 148 -5.25 -10.52 0.15
C ILE A 148 -5.61 -9.46 -0.91
N LYS A 149 -5.01 -8.28 -0.84
CA LYS A 149 -5.29 -7.16 -1.76
C LYS A 149 -4.52 -7.21 -3.08
N ALA A 150 -3.48 -8.04 -3.19
CA ALA A 150 -2.61 -8.12 -4.37
C ALA A 150 -3.36 -8.55 -5.62
N LYS A 151 -4.42 -9.34 -5.46
CA LYS A 151 -5.27 -9.82 -6.57
C LYS A 151 -6.70 -9.32 -6.41
N PRO A 152 -7.33 -8.80 -7.48
CA PRO A 152 -8.75 -8.42 -7.45
C PRO A 152 -9.67 -9.57 -7.03
N LEU A 153 -9.42 -10.81 -7.50
CA LEU A 153 -10.14 -12.02 -7.08
C LEU A 153 -10.08 -12.22 -5.56
N ASN A 154 -8.88 -12.19 -4.97
CA ASN A 154 -8.73 -12.37 -3.53
C ASN A 154 -9.54 -11.33 -2.74
N SER A 155 -9.58 -10.08 -3.23
CA SER A 155 -10.39 -9.04 -2.61
C SER A 155 -11.89 -9.30 -2.73
N ARG A 156 -12.37 -9.86 -3.85
CA ARG A 156 -13.78 -10.25 -4.06
C ARG A 156 -14.17 -11.45 -3.20
N LEU A 157 -13.35 -12.50 -3.20
CA LEU A 157 -13.56 -13.70 -2.38
C LEU A 157 -13.53 -13.37 -0.88
N PHE A 158 -12.54 -12.59 -0.43
CA PHE A 158 -12.48 -12.15 0.96
C PHE A 158 -13.71 -11.34 1.35
N LYS A 159 -14.22 -10.49 0.44
CA LYS A 159 -15.46 -9.75 0.64
C LYS A 159 -16.66 -10.70 0.83
N ALA A 160 -16.78 -11.73 -0.01
CA ALA A 160 -17.85 -12.71 0.11
C ALA A 160 -17.81 -13.46 1.45
N VAL A 161 -16.62 -13.87 1.90
CA VAL A 161 -16.42 -14.47 3.24
C VAL A 161 -16.89 -13.52 4.34
N CYS A 162 -16.54 -12.23 4.27
CA CYS A 162 -16.99 -11.25 5.26
C CYS A 162 -18.52 -11.06 5.25
N GLU A 163 -19.14 -11.04 4.06
CA GLU A 163 -20.60 -10.89 3.93
C GLU A 163 -21.35 -12.11 4.49
N GLU A 164 -20.85 -13.32 4.23
CA GLU A 164 -21.41 -14.56 4.74
C GLU A 164 -21.26 -14.68 6.27
N MET A 165 -20.13 -14.21 6.80
CA MET A 165 -19.88 -14.17 8.25
C MET A 165 -20.57 -13.01 8.96
N GLY A 166 -21.25 -12.11 8.22
CA GLY A 166 -21.96 -10.98 8.79
C GLY A 166 -21.05 -9.89 9.38
N SER A 167 -19.82 -9.77 8.88
CA SER A 167 -18.83 -8.83 9.38
C SER A 167 -19.24 -7.37 9.10
N GLU A 168 -19.00 -6.46 10.05
CA GLU A 168 -19.25 -5.02 9.85
C GLU A 168 -18.41 -4.44 8.70
N HIS A 169 -17.22 -5.00 8.48
CA HIS A 169 -16.32 -4.57 7.44
C HIS A 169 -16.10 -5.67 6.40
N THR A 170 -16.28 -5.33 5.13
CA THR A 170 -16.16 -6.31 4.04
C THR A 170 -14.86 -6.19 3.25
N LYS A 171 -13.97 -5.26 3.65
CA LYS A 171 -12.73 -4.95 2.93
C LYS A 171 -11.59 -4.62 3.88
N LEU A 172 -10.43 -5.19 3.58
CA LEU A 172 -9.15 -4.76 4.15
C LEU A 172 -8.68 -3.46 3.48
N LEU A 173 -7.95 -2.66 4.26
CA LEU A 173 -7.31 -1.43 3.81
C LEU A 173 -6.03 -1.78 3.04
N PHE A 174 -5.80 -1.13 1.89
CA PHE A 174 -4.54 -1.24 1.17
C PHE A 174 -3.53 -0.28 1.78
N HIS A 175 -2.28 -0.73 1.95
CA HIS A 175 -1.21 0.12 2.44
C HIS A 175 -0.19 0.43 1.34
N THR A 176 0.08 1.72 1.13
CA THR A 176 1.30 2.20 0.47
C THR A 176 2.21 2.82 1.51
N GLU A 177 3.53 2.64 1.36
CA GLU A 177 4.56 2.97 2.38
C GLU A 177 4.58 4.45 2.84
N VAL A 178 3.82 5.32 2.17
CA VAL A 178 3.97 6.77 2.23
C VAL A 178 3.46 7.38 3.56
N ARG A 179 2.60 6.70 4.33
CA ARG A 179 2.07 7.24 5.60
C ARG A 179 1.88 6.18 6.67
N TRP A 180 2.67 6.23 7.74
CA TRP A 180 2.56 5.34 8.91
C TRP A 180 1.14 5.25 9.48
N LEU A 181 0.39 6.37 9.52
CA LEU A 181 -0.99 6.40 10.03
C LEU A 181 -1.92 5.38 9.34
N SER A 182 -1.57 4.94 8.12
CA SER A 182 -2.31 3.88 7.43
C SER A 182 -1.94 2.47 7.88
N ARG A 183 -0.74 2.24 8.46
CA ARG A 183 -0.32 0.93 9.00
C ARG A 183 -1.08 0.54 10.27
N GLY A 184 -1.25 1.49 11.20
CA GLY A 184 -2.06 1.27 12.40
C GLY A 184 -3.52 0.96 12.07
N LYS A 185 -4.08 1.65 11.07
CA LYS A 185 -5.44 1.36 10.56
C LYS A 185 -5.54 -0.02 9.91
N VAL A 186 -4.52 -0.44 9.16
CA VAL A 186 -4.46 -1.79 8.58
C VAL A 186 -4.44 -2.83 9.69
N LEU A 187 -3.59 -2.67 10.72
CA LEU A 187 -3.54 -3.59 11.85
C LEU A 187 -4.90 -3.68 12.56
N THR A 188 -5.54 -2.53 12.84
CA THR A 188 -6.86 -2.48 13.49
C THR A 188 -7.90 -3.24 12.67
N ARG A 189 -7.97 -2.96 11.36
CA ARG A 189 -8.90 -3.63 10.45
C ARG A 189 -8.65 -5.13 10.32
N LEU A 190 -7.39 -5.53 10.35
CA LEU A 190 -7.00 -6.93 10.28
C LEU A 190 -7.38 -7.68 11.56
N PHE A 191 -7.30 -7.01 12.71
CA PHE A 191 -7.73 -7.57 14.00
C PHE A 191 -9.27 -7.68 14.10
N GLU A 192 -10.00 -6.69 13.59
CA GLU A 192 -11.46 -6.72 13.48
C GLU A 192 -11.91 -7.92 12.63
N LEU A 193 -11.22 -8.17 11.51
CA LEU A 193 -11.52 -9.25 10.55
C LEU A 193 -10.67 -10.51 10.74
N ARG A 194 -10.16 -10.75 11.95
CA ARG A 194 -9.19 -11.83 12.20
C ARG A 194 -9.75 -13.21 11.87
N ASP A 195 -11.05 -13.43 12.09
CA ASP A 195 -11.69 -14.73 11.92
C ASP A 195 -11.91 -15.03 10.43
N GLU A 196 -12.33 -14.03 9.66
CA GLU A 196 -12.47 -14.05 8.20
C GLU A 196 -11.10 -14.19 7.52
N VAL A 197 -10.08 -13.48 8.01
CA VAL A 197 -8.71 -13.55 7.50
C VAL A 197 -8.14 -14.94 7.73
N MET A 198 -8.33 -15.52 8.92
CA MET A 198 -7.92 -16.90 9.20
C MET A 198 -8.62 -17.87 8.25
N LEU A 199 -9.94 -17.76 8.11
CA LEU A 199 -10.72 -18.62 7.22
C LEU A 199 -10.24 -18.48 5.76
N PHE A 200 -10.08 -17.27 5.27
CA PHE A 200 -9.63 -17.00 3.89
C PHE A 200 -8.23 -17.54 3.62
N LEU A 201 -7.29 -17.37 4.55
CA LEU A 201 -5.93 -17.88 4.41
C LEU A 201 -5.89 -19.41 4.42
N HIS A 202 -6.66 -20.06 5.29
CA HIS A 202 -6.77 -21.53 5.34
C HIS A 202 -7.40 -22.13 4.07
N HIS A 203 -8.51 -21.57 3.58
CA HIS A 203 -9.22 -22.13 2.43
C HIS A 203 -8.50 -21.91 1.10
N SER A 204 -7.63 -20.90 0.99
CA SER A 204 -6.87 -20.61 -0.23
C SER A 204 -5.86 -21.71 -0.61
N ASP A 205 -5.34 -22.44 0.38
CA ASP A 205 -4.38 -23.55 0.18
C ASP A 205 -5.05 -24.94 0.22
N GLU A 206 -6.31 -25.05 0.65
CA GLU A 206 -6.98 -26.34 0.91
C GLU A 206 -8.05 -26.72 -0.13
N LEU A 207 -8.60 -25.78 -0.90
CA LEU A 207 -9.72 -26.07 -1.82
C LEU A 207 -9.34 -27.02 -2.97
N TYR A 208 -8.11 -26.91 -3.51
CA TYR A 208 -7.63 -27.83 -4.55
C TYR A 208 -7.27 -29.22 -3.99
N LEU A 209 -7.01 -29.33 -2.68
CA LEU A 209 -6.80 -30.62 -2.02
C LEU A 209 -8.08 -31.44 -2.05
N ALA A 210 -9.27 -30.82 -1.97
CA ALA A 210 -10.54 -31.51 -2.10
C ALA A 210 -10.64 -32.31 -3.42
N ASP A 211 -10.23 -31.72 -4.55
CA ASP A 211 -10.22 -32.40 -5.86
C ASP A 211 -9.19 -33.54 -5.93
N ILE A 212 -8.01 -33.35 -5.32
CA ILE A 212 -6.97 -34.38 -5.24
C ILE A 212 -7.46 -35.56 -4.40
N PHE A 213 -7.99 -35.30 -3.21
CA PHE A 213 -8.50 -36.33 -2.31
C PHE A 213 -9.76 -37.01 -2.86
N SER A 214 -10.64 -36.29 -3.55
CA SER A 214 -11.79 -36.87 -4.25
C SER A 214 -11.35 -37.85 -5.34
N THR A 215 -10.33 -37.51 -6.13
CA THR A 215 -9.75 -38.41 -7.13
C THR A 215 -9.09 -39.63 -6.50
N LEU A 216 -8.33 -39.45 -5.42
CA LEU A 216 -7.73 -40.56 -4.67
C LEU A 216 -8.79 -41.47 -4.04
N ASN A 217 -9.88 -40.91 -3.53
CA ASN A 217 -10.98 -41.67 -2.96
C ASN A 217 -11.73 -42.47 -4.04
N THR A 218 -11.94 -41.87 -5.21
CA THR A 218 -12.50 -42.55 -6.38
C THR A 218 -11.62 -43.72 -6.81
N LEU A 219 -10.30 -43.51 -6.87
CA LEU A 219 -9.35 -44.59 -7.13
C LEU A 219 -9.48 -45.69 -6.07
N ASN A 220 -9.45 -45.32 -4.79
CA ASN A 220 -9.54 -46.26 -3.68
C ASN A 220 -10.77 -47.18 -3.78
N VAL A 221 -11.95 -46.60 -4.03
CA VAL A 221 -13.18 -47.37 -4.26
C VAL A 221 -13.08 -48.22 -5.52
N ALA A 222 -12.53 -47.69 -6.60
CA ALA A 222 -12.41 -48.40 -7.87
C ALA A 222 -11.40 -49.56 -7.82
N LEU A 223 -10.45 -49.56 -6.89
CA LEU A 223 -9.53 -50.67 -6.65
C LEU A 223 -10.16 -51.81 -5.83
N GLN A 224 -11.34 -51.60 -5.25
CA GLN A 224 -12.05 -52.57 -4.43
C GLN A 224 -13.18 -53.23 -5.22
N GLY A 225 -13.49 -54.49 -4.89
CA GLY A 225 -14.66 -55.21 -5.43
C GLY A 225 -14.34 -56.63 -5.91
N LYS A 226 -15.36 -57.50 -5.87
CA LYS A 226 -15.23 -58.94 -6.19
C LYS A 226 -14.89 -59.23 -7.65
N THR A 227 -15.02 -58.25 -8.54
CA THR A 227 -14.82 -58.36 -9.99
C THR A 227 -13.59 -57.61 -10.50
N VAL A 228 -12.77 -57.03 -9.62
CA VAL A 228 -11.58 -56.26 -9.99
C VAL A 228 -10.40 -57.20 -10.23
N THR A 229 -9.85 -57.21 -11.44
CA THR A 229 -8.64 -57.98 -11.76
C THR A 229 -7.37 -57.13 -11.63
N ILE A 230 -6.21 -57.79 -11.60
CA ILE A 230 -4.90 -57.10 -11.56
C ILE A 230 -4.69 -56.15 -12.75
N PHE A 231 -5.22 -56.50 -13.93
CA PHE A 231 -5.18 -55.63 -15.11
C PHE A 231 -6.04 -54.37 -14.90
N ASN A 232 -7.23 -54.51 -14.29
CA ASN A 232 -8.07 -53.37 -13.95
C ASN A 232 -7.40 -52.45 -12.91
N VAL A 233 -6.69 -53.00 -11.93
CA VAL A 233 -5.93 -52.23 -10.94
C VAL A 233 -4.84 -51.43 -11.63
N GLN A 234 -4.03 -52.09 -12.48
CA GLN A 234 -2.94 -51.46 -13.21
C GLN A 234 -3.44 -50.32 -14.11
N ASP A 235 -4.53 -50.54 -14.84
CA ASP A 235 -5.12 -49.53 -15.71
C ASP A 235 -5.65 -48.32 -14.91
N LYS A 236 -6.31 -48.57 -13.77
CA LYS A 236 -6.87 -47.49 -12.92
C LYS A 236 -5.79 -46.65 -12.24
N ILE A 237 -4.72 -47.29 -11.74
CA ILE A 237 -3.56 -46.58 -11.19
C ILE A 237 -2.89 -45.75 -12.29
N LYS A 238 -2.62 -46.36 -13.45
CA LYS A 238 -1.99 -45.67 -14.59
C LYS A 238 -2.83 -44.48 -15.06
N ALA A 239 -4.15 -44.64 -15.18
CA ALA A 239 -5.06 -43.57 -15.55
C ALA A 239 -5.05 -42.42 -14.52
N THR A 240 -4.98 -42.74 -13.23
CA THR A 240 -4.90 -41.72 -12.17
C THR A 240 -3.58 -40.97 -12.19
N CYS A 241 -2.46 -41.67 -12.40
CA CYS A 241 -1.15 -41.05 -12.58
C CYS A 241 -1.11 -40.12 -13.80
N LEU A 242 -1.65 -40.55 -14.94
CA LEU A 242 -1.74 -39.72 -16.16
C LEU A 242 -2.63 -38.49 -15.94
N LYS A 243 -3.73 -38.63 -15.18
CA LYS A 243 -4.59 -37.50 -14.81
C LYS A 243 -3.85 -36.48 -13.95
N MET A 244 -3.04 -36.94 -12.98
CA MET A 244 -2.21 -36.05 -12.16
C MET A 244 -1.10 -35.37 -12.97
N GLU A 245 -0.47 -36.08 -13.92
CA GLU A 245 0.49 -35.48 -14.85
C GLU A 245 -0.14 -34.42 -15.75
N LEU A 246 -1.35 -34.68 -16.23
CA LEU A 246 -2.12 -33.71 -17.00
C LEU A 246 -2.40 -32.45 -16.17
N TRP A 247 -2.80 -32.61 -14.90
CA TRP A 247 -3.01 -31.50 -13.98
C TRP A 247 -1.72 -30.72 -13.72
N CYS A 248 -0.57 -31.38 -13.55
CA CYS A 248 0.73 -30.71 -13.48
C CYS A 248 1.03 -29.89 -14.74
N GLY A 249 0.90 -30.50 -15.93
CA GLY A 249 1.20 -29.82 -17.19
C GLY A 249 0.25 -28.65 -17.48
N ARG A 250 -1.01 -28.73 -17.06
CA ARG A 250 -1.98 -27.63 -17.14
C ARG A 250 -1.68 -26.53 -16.13
N LEU A 251 -1.27 -26.88 -14.91
CA LEU A 251 -0.78 -25.90 -13.93
C LEU A 251 0.44 -25.13 -14.44
N ASP A 252 1.36 -25.78 -15.16
CA ASP A 252 2.51 -25.13 -15.78
C ASP A 252 2.10 -24.15 -16.88
N ARG A 253 0.98 -24.42 -17.57
CA ARG A 253 0.35 -23.53 -18.55
C ARG A 253 -0.63 -22.52 -17.96
N ARG A 254 -0.78 -22.47 -16.62
CA ARG A 254 -1.75 -21.63 -15.91
C ARG A 254 -3.21 -21.92 -16.30
N GLU A 255 -3.55 -23.17 -16.54
CA GLU A 255 -4.92 -23.63 -16.79
C GLU A 255 -5.49 -24.32 -15.53
N LEU A 256 -6.66 -23.89 -15.08
CA LEU A 256 -7.36 -24.49 -13.92
C LEU A 256 -7.91 -25.88 -14.28
N SER A 257 -7.59 -26.90 -13.48
CA SER A 257 -7.98 -28.30 -13.75
C SER A 257 -8.63 -28.98 -12.54
N PHE A 258 -9.14 -28.18 -11.61
CA PHE A 258 -9.70 -28.60 -10.33
C PHE A 258 -11.20 -28.30 -10.34
N PRO A 259 -12.08 -29.31 -10.57
CA PRO A 259 -13.52 -29.09 -10.74
C PRO A 259 -14.19 -28.40 -9.55
N THR A 260 -13.89 -28.81 -8.32
CA THR A 260 -14.47 -28.19 -7.12
C THR A 260 -14.06 -26.72 -7.01
N LEU A 261 -12.79 -26.43 -7.32
CA LEU A 261 -12.30 -25.06 -7.38
C LEU A 261 -12.90 -24.28 -8.56
N ALA A 262 -13.09 -24.90 -9.71
CA ALA A 262 -13.68 -24.29 -10.90
C ALA A 262 -15.16 -23.97 -10.70
N ASP A 263 -15.93 -24.88 -10.13
CA ASP A 263 -17.35 -24.70 -9.80
C ASP A 263 -17.53 -23.57 -8.77
N PHE A 264 -16.63 -23.50 -7.77
CA PHE A 264 -16.60 -22.39 -6.83
C PHE A 264 -16.32 -21.04 -7.51
N LEU A 265 -15.36 -21.00 -8.44
CA LEU A 265 -15.02 -19.78 -9.21
C LEU A 265 -16.14 -19.36 -10.18
N LEU A 266 -16.82 -20.34 -10.79
CA LEU A 266 -17.98 -20.12 -11.67
C LEU A 266 -19.19 -19.61 -10.88
N ALA A 267 -19.46 -20.16 -9.70
CA ALA A 267 -20.52 -19.67 -8.80
C ALA A 267 -20.24 -18.23 -8.32
N ALA A 268 -18.97 -17.84 -8.24
CA ALA A 268 -18.54 -16.48 -7.93
C ALA A 268 -18.58 -15.50 -9.12
N GLY A 269 -18.97 -15.96 -10.32
CA GLY A 269 -19.14 -15.13 -11.51
C GLY A 269 -17.85 -14.69 -12.21
N GLU A 270 -16.78 -15.47 -12.14
CA GLU A 270 -15.51 -15.19 -12.82
C GLU A 270 -15.22 -16.15 -13.97
N ASP A 271 -14.59 -15.62 -15.03
CA ASP A 271 -14.01 -16.42 -16.10
C ASP A 271 -12.85 -17.28 -15.55
N VAL A 272 -12.88 -18.56 -15.91
CA VAL A 272 -11.94 -19.61 -15.47
C VAL A 272 -10.60 -19.48 -16.21
N ASP A 273 -10.00 -18.28 -16.23
CA ASP A 273 -8.63 -18.11 -16.70
C ASP A 273 -7.66 -18.29 -15.52
N GLY A 274 -6.77 -19.28 -15.61
CA GLY A 274 -5.95 -19.77 -14.48
C GLY A 274 -4.77 -18.86 -14.11
N SER A 275 -4.81 -17.59 -14.50
CA SER A 275 -3.87 -16.55 -14.05
C SER A 275 -4.05 -16.18 -12.56
N THR A 276 -5.21 -16.51 -11.97
CA THR A 276 -5.61 -15.94 -10.68
C THR A 276 -5.39 -16.84 -9.46
N VAL A 277 -5.28 -18.15 -9.62
CA VAL A 277 -5.03 -19.08 -8.50
C VAL A 277 -3.55 -19.47 -8.47
N ALA A 278 -2.92 -19.48 -7.30
CA ALA A 278 -1.54 -19.96 -7.14
C ALA A 278 -1.48 -21.29 -6.35
N PRO A 279 -1.90 -22.44 -6.91
CA PRO A 279 -1.62 -23.76 -6.32
C PRO A 279 -0.18 -24.24 -6.62
N THR A 280 0.61 -23.43 -7.33
CA THR A 280 1.69 -23.92 -8.19
C THR A 280 2.89 -24.47 -7.41
N LEU A 281 3.19 -23.95 -6.22
CA LEU A 281 4.36 -24.43 -5.44
C LEU A 281 4.06 -25.70 -4.65
N THR A 282 2.88 -25.80 -4.04
CA THR A 282 2.51 -26.93 -3.19
C THR A 282 2.09 -28.14 -4.03
N ALA A 283 1.31 -27.93 -5.09
CA ALA A 283 0.89 -29.00 -6.00
C ALA A 283 2.08 -29.63 -6.76
N ARG A 284 3.05 -28.81 -7.22
CA ARG A 284 4.30 -29.30 -7.85
C ARG A 284 5.13 -30.20 -6.92
N ASN A 285 5.04 -30.02 -5.60
CA ASN A 285 5.73 -30.86 -4.62
C ASN A 285 4.92 -32.10 -4.21
N ILE A 286 3.59 -32.04 -4.26
CA ILE A 286 2.69 -33.13 -3.85
C ILE A 286 2.57 -34.21 -4.94
N PHE A 287 2.31 -33.84 -6.20
CA PHE A 287 2.04 -34.80 -7.26
C PHE A 287 3.19 -35.80 -7.51
N PRO A 288 4.47 -35.39 -7.56
CA PRO A 288 5.58 -36.34 -7.71
C PRO A 288 5.68 -37.32 -6.53
N ARG A 289 5.37 -36.87 -5.30
CA ARG A 289 5.43 -37.71 -4.10
C ARG A 289 4.30 -38.73 -4.01
N ILE A 290 3.09 -38.36 -4.44
CA ILE A 290 1.96 -39.29 -4.53
C ILE A 290 2.25 -40.33 -5.62
N ARG A 291 2.73 -39.90 -6.79
CA ARG A 291 3.08 -40.79 -7.90
C ARG A 291 4.17 -41.79 -7.52
N CYS A 292 5.22 -41.40 -6.80
CA CYS A 292 6.26 -42.33 -6.37
C CYS A 292 5.76 -43.44 -5.42
N LYS A 293 4.56 -43.30 -4.85
CA LYS A 293 3.97 -44.24 -3.90
C LYS A 293 2.77 -45.03 -4.45
N LEU A 294 2.29 -44.68 -5.65
CA LEU A 294 1.25 -45.39 -6.40
C LEU A 294 1.89 -46.28 -7.46
#